data_AF-A0A965U2D9-F1
#
_entry.id   AF-A0A965U2D9-F1
#
_cell.length_a   1.000
_cell.length_b   1.000
_cell.length_c   1.000
_cell.angle_alpha   90.00
_cell.angle_beta   90.00
_cell.angle_gamma   90.00
#
_symmetry.space_group_name_H-M   'P 1'
#
loop_
_entity.id
_entity.type
_entity.pdbx_description
1 polymer ?
#
loop_
_entity_poly.entity_id
_entity_poly.type
_entity_poly.pdbx_seq_one_letter_code
_entity_poly.pdbx_strand_id
1 'polypeptide(L)' 'YSQLHIHHHIDPFMTLSFMALPVIPELKLTDMGLFDVTTFAFVSNEIK' A
#
# COMPACT_ATOMS: atom_id res chain seq x y z
N TYR A 1 13.57 -25.77 -1.21
CA TYR A 1 13.73 -25.03 -2.47
C TYR A 1 13.37 -25.86 -3.70
N SER A 2 13.91 -27.07 -3.89
CA SER A 2 13.65 -27.92 -5.07
C SER A 2 12.23 -28.52 -5.18
N GLN A 3 11.47 -28.62 -4.09
CA GLN A 3 10.08 -29.13 -4.15
C GLN A 3 9.03 -28.05 -4.43
N LEU A 4 9.37 -26.77 -4.21
CA LEU A 4 8.42 -25.65 -4.30
C LEU A 4 8.62 -24.79 -5.56
N HIS A 5 9.53 -25.19 -6.47
CA HIS A 5 9.88 -24.44 -7.70
C HIS A 5 10.13 -22.93 -7.48
N ILE A 6 10.59 -22.53 -6.29
CA ILE A 6 10.89 -21.12 -6.02
C ILE A 6 12.19 -20.78 -6.74
N HIS A 7 12.14 -19.72 -7.54
CA HIS A 7 13.31 -19.18 -8.21
C HIS A 7 14.33 -18.72 -7.15
N HIS A 8 15.57 -19.24 -7.19
CA HIS A 8 16.61 -19.01 -6.16
C HIS A 8 17.02 -17.54 -5.97
N HIS A 9 16.56 -16.64 -6.84
CA HIS A 9 16.79 -15.19 -6.76
C HIS A 9 15.69 -14.44 -5.99
N ILE A 10 14.58 -15.10 -5.63
CA ILE A 10 13.45 -14.47 -4.94
C ILE A 10 13.31 -15.13 -3.57
N ASP A 11 13.44 -14.34 -2.51
CA ASP A 11 13.12 -14.78 -1.16
C ASP A 11 11.60 -14.69 -0.95
N PRO A 12 10.88 -15.83 -0.86
CA PRO A 12 9.43 -15.83 -0.75
C PRO A 12 8.92 -15.19 0.55
N PHE A 13 9.70 -15.22 1.64
CA PHE A 13 9.31 -14.63 2.91
C PHE A 13 9.33 -13.10 2.86
N MET A 14 10.31 -12.53 2.13
CA MET A 14 10.35 -11.09 1.89
C MET A 14 9.13 -10.62 1.09
N THR A 15 8.70 -11.34 0.05
CA THR A 15 7.50 -10.94 -0.72
C THR A 15 6.21 -11.10 0.09
N LEU A 16 6.07 -12.18 0.87
CA LEU A 16 4.90 -12.41 1.73
C LEU A 16 4.76 -11.36 2.83
N SER A 17 5.86 -10.85 3.39
CA SER A 17 5.80 -9.82 4.43
C SER A 17 5.22 -8.50 3.92
N PHE A 18 5.49 -8.11 2.66
CA PHE A 18 4.91 -6.92 2.04
C PHE A 18 3.44 -7.10 1.64
N MET A 19 2.99 -8.32 1.32
CA MET A 19 1.55 -8.59 1.09
C MET A 19 0.72 -8.47 2.39
N ALA A 20 1.34 -8.67 3.55
CA ALA A 20 0.68 -8.53 4.84
C ALA A 20 0.59 -7.07 5.32
N LEU A 21 1.35 -6.15 4.70
CA LEU A 21 1.24 -4.73 5.01
C LEU A 21 0.01 -4.17 4.29
N PRO A 22 -0.97 -3.58 5.01
CA PRO A 22 -2.04 -2.85 4.36
C PRO A 22 -1.41 -1.77 3.49
N VAL A 23 -1.61 -1.90 2.18
CA VAL A 23 -1.22 -0.90 1.18
C VAL A 23 -1.71 0.46 1.64
N ILE A 24 -0.80 1.44 1.68
CA ILE A 24 -1.19 2.81 2.00
C ILE A 24 -2.15 3.25 0.89
N PRO A 25 -3.43 3.55 1.22
CA PRO A 25 -4.41 3.90 0.20
C PRO A 25 -4.06 5.25 -0.41
N GLU A 26 -4.34 5.40 -1.71
CA GLU A 26 -4.13 6.66 -2.45
C GLU A 26 -4.92 7.81 -1.83
N LEU A 27 -6.14 7.52 -1.33
CA LEU A 27 -7.00 8.44 -0.61
C LEU A 27 -7.23 7.91 0.81
N LYS A 28 -6.87 8.74 1.80
CA LYS A 28 -7.01 8.48 3.22
C LYS A 28 -8.05 9.43 3.82
N LEU A 29 -9.15 8.91 4.34
CA LEU A 29 -10.09 9.70 5.13
C LEU A 29 -9.52 9.90 6.54
N THR A 30 -9.32 11.14 6.94
CA THR A 30 -8.93 11.54 8.30
C THR A 30 -10.05 12.35 8.95
N ASP A 31 -9.93 12.60 10.25
CA ASP A 31 -10.77 13.53 11.01
C ASP A 31 -10.75 14.97 10.46
N MET A 32 -9.67 15.33 9.77
CA MET A 32 -9.51 16.64 9.12
C MET A 32 -10.05 16.69 7.67
N GLY A 33 -10.47 15.56 7.11
CA GLY A 33 -11.02 15.47 5.75
C GLY A 33 -10.37 14.40 4.88
N LEU A 34 -10.61 14.46 3.57
CA LEU A 34 -10.03 13.53 2.61
C LEU A 34 -8.58 13.95 2.28
N PHE A 35 -7.60 13.13 2.64
CA PHE A 35 -6.18 13.35 2.40
C PHE A 35 -5.70 12.46 1.25
N ASP A 36 -5.09 13.07 0.23
CA ASP A 36 -4.50 12.36 -0.89
C ASP A 36 -3.01 12.11 -0.62
N VAL A 37 -2.65 10.83 -0.50
CA VAL A 37 -1.28 10.39 -0.21
C VAL A 37 -0.39 10.48 -1.44
N THR A 38 -0.96 10.46 -2.64
CA THR A 38 -0.19 10.58 -3.90
C THR A 38 0.33 12.01 -4.09
N THR A 39 -0.48 13.01 -3.73
CA THR A 39 -0.13 14.43 -3.83
C THR A 39 0.36 15.04 -2.50
N PHE A 40 0.31 14.28 -1.40
CA PHE A 40 0.62 14.74 -0.03
C PHE A 40 -0.17 16.00 0.37
N ALA A 41 -1.42 16.11 -0.08
CA ALA A 41 -2.28 17.26 0.14
C ALA A 41 -3.71 16.85 0.49
N PHE A 42 -4.45 17.74 1.14
CA PHE A 42 -5.89 17.54 1.35
C PHE A 42 -6.65 17.78 0.03
N VAL A 43 -7.62 16.92 -0.25
CA VAL A 43 -8.51 17.08 -1.41
C VAL A 43 -9.44 18.26 -1.13
N SER A 44 -9.26 19.35 -1.90
CA SER A 44 -10.13 20.52 -1.85
C SER A 44 -11.43 20.26 -2.61
N ASN A 45 -12.22 19.30 -2.14
CA ASN A 45 -13.60 19.15 -2.60
C ASN A 45 -14.51 19.90 -1.64
N GLU A 46 -14.65 21.19 -1.92
CA GLU A 46 -15.77 22.05 -1.51
C GLU A 46 -17.07 21.40 -2.02
N ILE A 47 -17.64 20.46 -1.27
CA ILE A 47 -19.02 20.03 -1.50
C ILE A 47 -19.89 21.13 -0.90
N LYS A 48 -20.29 22.07 -1.76
CA LYS A 48 -21.40 23.01 -1.50
C LYS A 48 -22.69 22.27 -1.18
#